data_AF-A0A7K1WU05-F1
#
_entry.id   AF-A0A7K1WU05-F1
#
_cell.length_a   1.000
_cell.length_b   1.000
_cell.length_c   1.000
_cell.angle_alpha   90.00
_cell.angle_beta   90.00
_cell.angle_gamma   90.00
#
_symmetry.space_group_name_H-M   'P 1'
#
loop_
_entity.id
_entity.type
_entity.pdbx_description
1 polymer ?
#
loop_
_entity_poly.entity_id
_entity_poly.type
_entity_poly.pdbx_seq_one_letter_code
_entity_poly.pdbx_strand_id
1 'polypeptide(L)'
;MNNNIKLIVMFCITLLSSCSSDAESDQDATANKGFLKIGSQTVELSQGYLENFGIRGNAYNIDFSLRSKSISATEDGAVVYFELFSPLQNNLAKGDYNYGGFSDAAAYTFTKWGQSLLGKNINTAKGALSVTNGVSIRPTGGIFKVTENGTKYKVSFSGKGTATVFKDGIAASTQNDVSFTMQYFGDVKKFEGKTFVSTAKNARFDIVEKNHSVIFN
;
A
#
# COMPACT_ATOMS: atom_id res chain seq x y z
N MET A 1 29.81 -6.68 -68.70
CA MET A 1 30.37 -5.32 -68.55
C MET A 1 29.59 -4.61 -67.46
N ASN A 2 30.32 -4.11 -66.45
CA ASN A 2 29.82 -3.35 -65.32
C ASN A 2 29.02 -2.12 -65.74
N ASN A 3 27.99 -1.77 -64.96
CA ASN A 3 27.79 -0.40 -64.44
C ASN A 3 26.73 -0.38 -63.32
N ASN A 4 27.23 -0.32 -62.07
CA ASN A 4 26.88 0.63 -61.00
C ASN A 4 25.41 1.14 -60.95
N ILE A 5 24.64 0.75 -59.92
CA ILE A 5 24.51 1.44 -58.62
C ILE A 5 24.17 2.94 -58.75
N LYS A 6 22.97 3.28 -58.25
CA LYS A 6 22.33 4.57 -57.92
C LYS A 6 20.96 4.56 -58.62
N LEU A 7 19.83 4.34 -57.94
CA LEU A 7 19.26 5.27 -56.98
C LEU A 7 18.13 4.52 -56.25
N ILE A 8 18.47 3.88 -55.12
CA ILE A 8 17.51 3.20 -54.26
C ILE A 8 16.95 4.23 -53.28
N VAL A 9 15.64 4.43 -53.40
CA VAL A 9 14.70 4.76 -52.31
C VAL A 9 14.79 6.20 -51.81
N MET A 10 14.06 7.07 -52.51
CA MET A 10 13.42 8.23 -51.90
C MET A 10 11.92 8.15 -52.18
N PHE A 11 11.17 8.09 -51.07
CA PHE A 11 9.79 8.53 -50.91
C PHE A 11 8.62 7.61 -51.30
N CYS A 12 7.60 7.66 -50.44
CA CYS A 12 6.30 6.98 -50.45
C CYS A 12 6.39 5.51 -49.99
N ILE A 13 5.94 5.11 -48.79
CA ILE A 13 4.53 5.11 -48.33
C ILE A 13 4.58 4.89 -46.79
N THR A 14 4.45 5.90 -45.93
CA THR A 14 3.22 6.23 -45.17
C THR A 14 2.07 5.21 -45.18
N LEU A 15 2.25 3.96 -44.71
CA LEU A 15 1.12 3.06 -44.39
C LEU A 15 1.46 2.01 -43.31
N LEU A 16 1.79 2.44 -42.09
CA LEU A 16 1.63 1.58 -40.90
C LEU A 16 1.01 2.37 -39.73
N SER A 17 -0.07 3.11 -40.02
CA SER A 17 -1.10 3.42 -39.02
C SER A 17 -2.09 2.26 -39.01
N SER A 18 -1.70 1.15 -38.38
CA SER A 18 -2.59 0.02 -38.09
C SER A 18 -2.23 -0.58 -36.73
N CYS A 19 -2.60 0.12 -35.67
CA CYS A 19 -3.47 -0.48 -34.66
C CYS A 19 -4.71 0.43 -34.71
N SER A 20 -5.77 -0.06 -35.34
CA SER A 20 -6.86 -0.67 -34.57
C SER A 20 -7.18 0.26 -33.41
N SER A 21 -8.18 1.11 -33.62
CA SER A 21 -9.00 1.62 -32.55
C SER A 21 -9.51 0.41 -31.77
N ASP A 22 -8.73 -0.04 -30.79
CA ASP A 22 -9.26 -0.88 -29.75
C ASP A 22 -10.36 -0.04 -29.13
N ALA A 23 -11.56 -0.55 -29.36
CA ALA A 23 -12.76 -0.08 -28.71
C ALA A 23 -12.38 0.21 -27.27
N GLU A 24 -12.59 1.46 -26.86
CA GLU A 24 -12.85 1.82 -25.47
C GLU A 24 -14.08 0.99 -25.07
N SER A 25 -13.87 -0.29 -24.82
CA SER A 25 -14.79 -1.08 -24.05
C SER A 25 -14.73 -0.40 -22.69
N ASP A 26 -15.84 0.22 -22.32
CA ASP A 26 -16.19 0.69 -20.98
C ASP A 26 -15.93 -0.42 -19.93
N GLN A 27 -14.66 -0.70 -19.67
CA GLN A 27 -14.22 -1.53 -18.55
C GLN A 27 -13.99 -0.59 -17.37
N ASP A 28 -15.13 -0.25 -16.78
CA ASP A 28 -15.27 0.01 -15.36
C ASP A 28 -14.46 1.22 -14.87
N ALA A 29 -14.89 2.43 -15.28
CA ALA A 29 -14.45 3.69 -14.66
C ALA A 29 -14.79 3.78 -13.14
N THR A 30 -15.46 2.76 -12.61
CA THR A 30 -15.83 2.58 -11.20
C THR A 30 -14.99 1.54 -10.45
N ALA A 31 -14.12 0.77 -11.10
CA ALA A 31 -13.29 -0.22 -10.40
C ALA A 31 -12.11 0.43 -9.65
N ASN A 32 -11.89 0.00 -8.41
CA ASN A 32 -10.68 0.31 -7.65
C ASN A 32 -9.45 -0.27 -8.36
N LYS A 33 -8.39 0.53 -8.50
CA LYS A 33 -7.15 0.14 -9.19
C LYS A 33 -5.94 0.44 -8.31
N GLY A 34 -5.03 -0.52 -8.18
CA GLY A 34 -3.83 -0.32 -7.37
C GLY A 34 -2.91 -1.53 -7.40
N PHE A 35 -1.73 -1.39 -6.81
CA PHE A 35 -0.80 -2.49 -6.66
C PHE A 35 0.11 -2.30 -5.44
N LEU A 36 0.64 -3.42 -4.95
CA LEU A 36 1.80 -3.50 -4.09
C LEU A 36 2.94 -4.17 -4.87
N LYS A 37 4.12 -3.55 -4.86
CA LYS A 37 5.33 -4.10 -5.46
C LYS A 37 6.44 -4.19 -4.42
N ILE A 38 6.98 -5.40 -4.22
CA ILE A 38 8.14 -5.66 -3.36
C ILE A 38 9.17 -6.41 -4.21
N GLY A 39 10.32 -5.78 -4.47
CA GLY A 39 11.30 -6.34 -5.41
C GLY A 39 10.71 -6.55 -6.81
N SER A 40 10.75 -7.79 -7.32
CA SER A 40 10.19 -8.16 -8.62
C SER A 40 8.71 -8.56 -8.57
N GLN A 41 8.17 -8.85 -7.39
CA GLN A 41 6.78 -9.31 -7.23
C GLN A 41 5.83 -8.12 -7.18
N THR A 42 4.73 -8.22 -7.93
CA THR A 42 3.67 -7.20 -7.97
C THR A 42 2.32 -7.89 -7.89
N VAL A 43 1.44 -7.40 -7.01
CA VAL A 43 0.07 -7.91 -6.84
C VAL A 43 -0.90 -6.73 -6.84
N GLU A 44 -2.05 -6.90 -7.49
CA GLU A 44 -3.09 -5.90 -7.58
C GLU A 44 -3.82 -5.69 -6.23
N LEU A 45 -4.14 -4.44 -5.93
CA LEU A 45 -4.96 -4.03 -4.78
C LEU A 45 -6.31 -3.53 -5.28
N SER A 46 -7.39 -4.00 -4.66
CA SER A 46 -8.76 -3.73 -5.11
C SER A 46 -9.70 -3.26 -4.02
N GLN A 47 -9.26 -3.24 -2.76
CA GLN A 47 -10.08 -2.81 -1.62
C GLN A 47 -9.25 -1.92 -0.69
N GLY A 48 -9.86 -0.81 -0.25
CA GLY A 48 -9.24 0.15 0.65
C GLY A 48 -10.09 0.49 1.87
N TYR A 49 -9.42 0.72 2.99
CA TYR A 49 -10.01 0.89 4.32
C TYR A 49 -9.30 2.03 5.08
N LEU A 50 -10.08 2.81 5.82
CA LEU A 50 -9.60 3.80 6.78
C LEU A 50 -10.26 3.54 8.14
N GLU A 51 -9.46 3.50 9.19
CA GLU A 51 -9.95 3.38 10.56
C GLU A 51 -9.44 4.55 11.40
N ASN A 52 -10.35 5.30 12.03
CA ASN A 52 -10.01 6.42 12.89
C ASN A 52 -9.84 5.96 14.35
N PHE A 53 -8.63 6.02 14.89
CA PHE A 53 -8.33 5.70 16.29
C PHE A 53 -8.41 6.90 17.24
N GLY A 54 -8.80 8.07 16.73
CA GLY A 54 -9.00 9.28 17.50
C GLY A 54 -7.74 10.16 17.58
N ILE A 55 -7.84 11.19 18.42
CA ILE A 55 -6.80 12.20 18.57
C ILE A 55 -5.62 11.68 19.39
N ARG A 56 -4.41 12.07 18.98
CA ARG A 56 -3.19 11.90 19.77
C ARG A 56 -2.25 13.09 19.52
N GLY A 57 -1.89 13.79 20.59
CA GLY A 57 -1.22 15.08 20.45
C GLY A 57 -2.11 16.05 19.67
N ASN A 58 -1.57 16.61 18.58
CA ASN A 58 -2.26 17.58 17.72
C ASN A 58 -2.74 16.98 16.38
N ALA A 59 -2.73 15.65 16.23
CA ALA A 59 -3.16 14.95 15.03
C ALA A 59 -4.11 13.80 15.35
N TYR A 60 -4.73 13.24 14.32
CA TYR A 60 -5.61 12.09 14.40
C TYR A 60 -4.88 10.85 13.90
N ASN A 61 -4.94 9.78 14.67
CA ASN A 61 -4.38 8.48 14.30
C ASN A 61 -5.33 7.77 13.35
N ILE A 62 -4.92 7.65 12.10
CA ILE A 62 -5.71 7.06 11.02
C ILE A 62 -4.94 5.86 10.45
N ASP A 63 -5.50 4.68 10.61
CA ASP A 63 -4.97 3.46 10.04
C ASP A 63 -5.50 3.33 8.61
N PHE A 64 -4.60 3.22 7.64
CA PHE A 64 -4.91 3.00 6.24
C PHE A 64 -4.52 1.59 5.83
N SER A 65 -5.47 0.85 5.27
CA SER A 65 -5.24 -0.53 4.85
C SER A 65 -5.75 -0.80 3.45
N LEU A 66 -5.00 -1.60 2.69
CA LEU A 66 -5.41 -2.09 1.38
C LEU A 66 -5.27 -3.61 1.33
N ARG A 67 -6.07 -4.24 0.47
CA ARG A 67 -5.89 -5.65 0.12
C ARG A 67 -6.21 -5.96 -1.33
N SER A 68 -5.64 -7.06 -1.81
CA SER A 68 -6.04 -7.72 -3.05
C SER A 68 -7.46 -8.29 -2.95
N LYS A 69 -8.01 -8.63 -4.12
CA LYS A 69 -9.34 -9.26 -4.22
C LYS A 69 -9.38 -10.61 -3.50
N SER A 70 -8.33 -11.40 -3.69
CA SER A 70 -8.17 -12.75 -3.14
C SER A 70 -6.95 -12.80 -2.22
N ILE A 71 -7.11 -13.51 -1.10
CA ILE A 71 -6.04 -13.92 -0.21
C ILE A 71 -6.27 -15.41 0.03
N SER A 72 -5.49 -16.26 -0.61
CA SER A 72 -5.76 -17.71 -0.66
C SER A 72 -4.49 -18.55 -0.66
N ALA A 73 -4.66 -19.87 -0.68
CA ALA A 73 -3.57 -20.83 -0.83
C ALA A 73 -3.09 -20.99 -2.27
N THR A 74 -3.93 -20.63 -3.24
CA THR A 74 -3.69 -20.92 -4.67
C THR A 74 -3.10 -19.74 -5.41
N GLU A 75 -3.35 -18.52 -4.95
CA GLU A 75 -2.97 -17.27 -5.61
C GLU A 75 -2.22 -16.34 -4.66
N ASP A 76 -1.30 -15.56 -5.20
CA ASP A 76 -0.62 -14.53 -4.42
C ASP A 76 -1.61 -13.40 -4.13
N GLY A 77 -1.76 -13.08 -2.84
CA GLY A 77 -2.47 -11.92 -2.35
C GLY A 77 -1.52 -10.82 -1.90
N ALA A 78 -2.09 -9.65 -1.62
CA ALA A 78 -1.38 -8.54 -1.02
C ALA A 78 -2.22 -7.88 0.08
N VAL A 79 -1.53 -7.42 1.11
CA VAL A 79 -2.07 -6.62 2.21
C VAL A 79 -1.10 -5.48 2.45
N VAL A 80 -1.63 -4.27 2.64
CA VAL A 80 -0.86 -3.09 2.99
C VAL A 80 -1.49 -2.48 4.23
N TYR A 81 -0.66 -2.08 5.18
CA TYR A 81 -1.06 -1.37 6.39
C TYR A 81 -0.09 -0.22 6.67
N PHE A 82 -0.64 0.96 6.91
CA PHE A 82 0.07 2.12 7.42
C PHE A 82 -0.72 2.73 8.57
N GLU A 83 -0.04 3.05 9.67
CA GLU A 83 -0.58 3.95 10.69
C GLU A 83 -0.09 5.37 10.39
N LEU A 84 -1.03 6.29 10.16
CA LEU A 84 -0.75 7.67 9.75
C LEU A 84 -1.32 8.68 10.74
N PHE A 85 -0.66 9.81 10.89
CA PHE A 85 -1.16 10.95 11.65
C PHE A 85 -1.64 12.04 10.71
N SER A 86 -2.95 12.28 10.70
CA SER A 86 -3.58 13.28 9.85
C SER A 86 -4.04 14.50 10.63
N PRO A 87 -4.03 15.71 10.05
CA PRO A 87 -4.68 16.87 10.70
C PRO A 87 -6.22 16.83 10.58
N LEU A 88 -6.80 15.85 9.87
CA LEU A 88 -8.24 15.69 9.71
C LEU A 88 -8.76 14.50 10.52
N GLN A 89 -9.89 14.68 11.19
CA GLN A 89 -10.43 13.68 12.11
C GLN A 89 -10.77 12.33 11.46
N ASN A 90 -11.45 12.35 10.31
CA ASN A 90 -12.01 11.13 9.69
C ASN A 90 -11.44 10.86 8.28
N ASN A 91 -10.33 11.50 7.93
CA ASN A 91 -9.75 11.42 6.59
C ASN A 91 -8.23 11.58 6.66
N LEU A 92 -7.54 11.11 5.62
CA LEU A 92 -6.19 11.58 5.37
C LEU A 92 -6.26 12.90 4.61
N ALA A 93 -5.68 13.97 5.15
CA ALA A 93 -5.42 15.19 4.41
C ALA A 93 -4.51 14.92 3.20
N LYS A 94 -4.72 15.67 2.11
CA LYS A 94 -3.81 15.68 0.97
C LYS A 94 -2.44 16.19 1.39
N GLY A 95 -1.38 15.57 0.87
CA GLY A 95 0.00 15.92 1.20
C GLY A 95 0.92 14.70 1.28
N ASP A 96 2.17 14.99 1.64
CA ASP A 96 3.24 14.00 1.77
C ASP A 96 3.42 13.68 3.24
N TYR A 97 3.23 12.42 3.60
CA TYR A 97 3.43 11.88 4.94
C TYR A 97 4.82 11.27 5.01
N ASN A 98 5.64 11.80 5.91
CA ASN A 98 7.02 11.35 6.11
C ASN A 98 7.10 10.31 7.22
N TYR A 99 8.19 9.55 7.25
CA TYR A 99 8.45 8.62 8.33
C TYR A 99 8.64 9.38 9.66
N GLY A 100 7.83 9.06 10.67
CA GLY A 100 7.82 9.73 11.96
C GLY A 100 7.65 8.78 13.13
N GLY A 101 7.87 9.30 14.34
CA GLY A 101 7.69 8.56 15.58
C GLY A 101 6.22 8.53 15.99
N PHE A 102 5.76 7.39 16.52
CA PHE A 102 4.43 7.34 17.15
C PHE A 102 4.34 8.34 18.29
N SER A 103 5.33 8.40 19.19
CA SER A 103 5.33 9.29 20.35
C SER A 103 5.10 10.77 20.01
N ASP A 104 5.61 11.22 18.87
CA ASP A 104 5.50 12.61 18.44
C ASP A 104 4.11 12.92 17.89
N ALA A 105 3.44 11.92 17.28
CA ALA A 105 2.10 12.02 16.69
C ALA A 105 1.92 13.27 15.82
N ALA A 106 2.98 13.65 15.08
CA ALA A 106 2.98 14.84 14.25
C ALA A 106 2.12 14.62 13.00
N ALA A 107 1.29 15.60 12.64
CA ALA A 107 0.52 15.56 11.41
C ALA A 107 1.44 15.36 10.19
N TYR A 108 0.94 14.68 9.15
CA TYR A 108 1.71 14.31 7.96
C TYR A 108 2.88 13.38 8.26
N THR A 109 2.66 12.40 9.15
CA THR A 109 3.63 11.33 9.39
C THR A 109 3.00 9.96 9.31
N PHE A 110 3.81 8.93 9.04
CA PHE A 110 3.45 7.53 9.21
C PHE A 110 4.49 6.82 10.09
N THR A 111 4.07 5.77 10.80
CA THR A 111 4.91 5.13 11.81
C THR A 111 5.64 3.88 11.33
N LYS A 112 6.58 3.43 12.15
CA LYS A 112 7.31 2.16 11.99
C LYS A 112 6.44 0.90 12.04
N TRP A 113 5.18 1.03 12.47
CA TRP A 113 4.29 -0.10 12.66
C TRP A 113 3.52 -0.49 11.40
N GLY A 114 3.66 0.28 10.32
CA GLY A 114 3.22 -0.16 9.00
C GLY A 114 3.79 -1.54 8.63
N GLN A 115 3.03 -2.30 7.86
CA GLN A 115 3.44 -3.62 7.39
C GLN A 115 2.72 -3.94 6.09
N SER A 116 3.47 -4.42 5.10
CA SER A 116 2.91 -4.90 3.85
C SER A 116 3.30 -6.36 3.62
N LEU A 117 2.37 -7.16 3.12
CA LEU A 117 2.51 -8.59 2.88
C LEU A 117 2.22 -8.86 1.40
N LEU A 118 3.01 -9.73 0.78
CA LEU A 118 2.78 -10.25 -0.57
C LEU A 118 3.02 -11.76 -0.56
N GLY A 119 2.04 -12.55 -1.00
CA GLY A 119 2.19 -13.99 -1.16
C GLY A 119 0.93 -14.77 -0.79
N LYS A 120 1.10 -16.04 -0.44
CA LYS A 120 0.01 -17.00 -0.23
C LYS A 120 -0.30 -17.18 1.25
N ASN A 121 -1.56 -17.49 1.53
CA ASN A 121 -2.09 -17.72 2.87
C ASN A 121 -1.73 -16.57 3.82
N ILE A 122 -2.08 -15.34 3.42
CA ILE A 122 -1.94 -14.19 4.30
C ILE A 122 -3.03 -14.26 5.37
N ASN A 123 -2.63 -14.25 6.63
CA ASN A 123 -3.54 -14.04 7.74
C ASN A 123 -3.70 -12.54 7.98
N THR A 124 -4.94 -12.08 7.95
CA THR A 124 -5.30 -10.67 8.18
C THR A 124 -6.01 -10.44 9.50
N ALA A 125 -6.09 -11.46 10.35
CA ALA A 125 -6.74 -11.37 11.63
C ALA A 125 -6.04 -10.37 12.55
N LYS A 126 -6.86 -9.82 13.46
CA LYS A 126 -6.48 -8.84 14.48
C LYS A 126 -5.22 -9.26 15.24
N GLY A 127 -4.17 -8.42 15.20
CA GLY A 127 -2.91 -8.65 15.93
C GLY A 127 -2.00 -9.75 15.39
N ALA A 128 -2.29 -10.32 14.21
CA ALA A 128 -1.58 -11.49 13.68
C ALA A 128 -1.36 -11.41 12.15
N LEU A 129 -1.05 -10.21 11.62
CA LEU A 129 -0.64 -10.07 10.22
C LEU A 129 0.56 -10.97 9.91
N SER A 130 0.34 -12.01 9.11
CA SER A 130 1.37 -12.96 8.74
C SER A 130 1.16 -13.51 7.33
N VAL A 131 2.23 -14.05 6.74
CA VAL A 131 2.21 -14.70 5.44
C VAL A 131 2.91 -16.05 5.57
N THR A 132 2.32 -17.09 4.98
CA THR A 132 2.92 -18.43 5.05
C THR A 132 4.03 -18.58 4.01
N ASN A 133 3.77 -18.16 2.78
CA ASN A 133 4.71 -18.25 1.66
C ASN A 133 4.73 -16.91 0.93
N GLY A 134 5.79 -16.11 1.12
CA GLY A 134 5.82 -14.76 0.58
C GLY A 134 6.78 -13.83 1.30
N VAL A 135 6.49 -12.53 1.23
CA VAL A 135 7.32 -11.48 1.83
C VAL A 135 6.48 -10.63 2.78
N SER A 136 7.02 -10.36 3.96
CA SER A 136 6.56 -9.30 4.85
C SER A 136 7.58 -8.18 4.85
N ILE A 137 7.15 -6.93 4.64
CA ILE A 137 8.02 -5.76 4.70
C ILE A 137 7.48 -4.72 5.68
N ARG A 138 8.36 -4.20 6.54
CA ARG A 138 8.07 -3.08 7.45
C ARG A 138 8.84 -1.85 6.99
N PRO A 139 8.21 -0.67 6.86
CA PRO A 139 8.88 0.51 6.37
C PRO A 139 9.95 0.97 7.37
N THR A 140 11.09 1.37 6.83
CA THR A 140 12.16 2.07 7.57
C THR A 140 12.33 3.51 7.09
N GLY A 141 11.66 3.88 5.99
CA GLY A 141 11.61 5.23 5.46
C GLY A 141 10.83 5.28 4.14
N GLY A 142 10.51 6.49 3.67
CA GLY A 142 9.76 6.71 2.44
C GLY A 142 8.78 7.87 2.55
N ILE A 143 7.96 8.01 1.53
CA ILE A 143 6.90 9.02 1.47
C ILE A 143 5.59 8.31 1.13
N PHE A 144 4.60 8.48 1.99
CA PHE A 144 3.21 8.15 1.69
C PHE A 144 2.50 9.41 1.21
N LYS A 145 2.03 9.45 -0.02
CA LYS A 145 1.44 10.63 -0.66
C LYS A 145 -0.06 10.45 -0.84
N VAL A 146 -0.82 11.45 -0.42
CA VAL A 146 -2.27 11.56 -0.66
C VAL A 146 -2.50 12.69 -1.65
N THR A 147 -2.94 12.36 -2.87
CA THR A 147 -3.24 13.35 -3.92
C THR A 147 -4.73 13.61 -4.06
N GLU A 148 -5.56 12.60 -3.80
CA GLU A 148 -7.02 12.73 -3.70
C GLU A 148 -7.51 12.07 -2.40
N ASN A 149 -8.52 12.68 -1.78
CA ASN A 149 -9.19 12.21 -0.58
C ASN A 149 -10.69 12.53 -0.65
N GLY A 150 -11.50 11.87 0.18
CA GLY A 150 -12.95 12.05 0.21
C GLY A 150 -13.67 10.71 0.08
N THR A 151 -14.42 10.53 -1.00
CA THR A 151 -15.04 9.24 -1.37
C THR A 151 -14.02 8.36 -2.10
N LYS A 152 -13.40 8.90 -3.14
CA LYS A 152 -12.27 8.28 -3.85
C LYS A 152 -10.96 8.80 -3.28
N TYR A 153 -10.02 7.89 -3.06
CA TYR A 153 -8.65 8.19 -2.66
C TYR A 153 -7.71 7.90 -3.80
N LYS A 154 -6.70 8.77 -3.95
CA LYS A 154 -5.53 8.53 -4.81
C LYS A 154 -4.29 8.65 -3.95
N VAL A 155 -3.72 7.51 -3.59
CA VAL A 155 -2.56 7.42 -2.71
C VAL A 155 -1.43 6.65 -3.35
N SER A 156 -0.21 6.94 -2.91
CA SER A 156 0.95 6.16 -3.27
C SER A 156 1.95 6.11 -2.13
N PHE A 157 2.79 5.08 -2.13
CA PHE A 157 3.96 5.00 -1.29
C PHE A 157 5.18 4.65 -2.13
N SER A 158 6.31 5.29 -1.82
CA SER A 158 7.62 4.88 -2.30
C SER A 158 8.62 5.00 -1.16
N GLY A 159 9.34 3.91 -0.89
CA GLY A 159 10.26 3.86 0.22
C GLY A 159 11.02 2.56 0.33
N LYS A 160 11.64 2.38 1.50
CA LYS A 160 12.44 1.22 1.85
C LYS A 160 11.94 0.60 3.13
N GLY A 161 12.24 -0.68 3.31
CA GLY A 161 11.90 -1.40 4.51
C GLY A 161 12.80 -2.60 4.77
N THR A 162 12.59 -3.20 5.93
CA THR A 162 13.15 -4.51 6.25
C THR A 162 12.16 -5.58 5.77
N ALA A 163 12.57 -6.35 4.77
CA ALA A 163 11.80 -7.45 4.21
C ALA A 163 12.21 -8.77 4.86
N THR A 164 11.25 -9.61 5.22
CA THR A 164 11.46 -11.00 5.65
C THR A 164 10.71 -11.91 4.68
N VAL A 165 11.43 -12.85 4.09
CA VAL A 165 10.88 -13.90 3.23
C VAL A 165 10.45 -15.06 4.11
N PHE A 166 9.22 -15.51 3.93
CA PHE A 166 8.65 -16.66 4.61
C PHE A 166 8.45 -17.81 3.63
N LYS A 167 8.81 -19.02 4.09
CA LYS A 167 8.51 -20.27 3.43
C LYS A 167 7.88 -21.22 4.43
N ASP A 168 6.68 -21.71 4.12
CA ASP A 168 5.90 -22.60 4.98
C ASP A 168 5.71 -22.07 6.41
N GLY A 169 5.54 -20.75 6.54
CA GLY A 169 5.34 -20.04 7.80
C GLY A 169 6.63 -19.74 8.58
N ILE A 170 7.78 -20.16 8.06
CA ILE A 170 9.08 -20.00 8.70
C ILE A 170 9.86 -18.89 7.99
N ALA A 171 10.46 -17.98 8.76
CA ALA A 171 11.35 -16.95 8.22
C ALA A 171 12.59 -17.61 7.58
N ALA A 172 12.72 -17.48 6.27
CA ALA A 172 13.80 -18.05 5.48
C ALA A 172 14.98 -17.08 5.32
N SER A 173 14.69 -15.78 5.20
CA SER A 173 15.71 -14.73 5.13
C SER A 173 15.14 -13.36 5.51
N THR A 174 16.03 -12.46 5.92
CA THR A 174 15.71 -11.05 6.18
C THR A 174 16.71 -10.16 5.46
N GLN A 175 16.21 -9.10 4.82
CA GLN A 175 17.01 -8.12 4.09
C GLN A 175 16.56 -6.71 4.48
N ASN A 176 17.54 -5.86 4.81
CA ASN A 176 17.32 -4.44 5.05
C ASN A 176 17.34 -3.64 3.75
N ASP A 177 16.77 -2.44 3.78
CA ASP A 177 16.80 -1.47 2.68
C ASP A 177 16.18 -1.96 1.37
N VAL A 178 15.20 -2.87 1.46
CA VAL A 178 14.45 -3.36 0.29
C VAL A 178 13.45 -2.29 -0.14
N SER A 179 13.55 -1.89 -1.41
CA SER A 179 12.59 -0.95 -1.99
C SER A 179 11.23 -1.61 -2.19
N PHE A 180 10.17 -0.86 -1.85
CA PHE A 180 8.81 -1.26 -2.16
C PHE A 180 7.96 -0.04 -2.48
N THR A 181 6.95 -0.27 -3.32
CA THR A 181 6.02 0.78 -3.75
C THR A 181 4.59 0.28 -3.66
N MET A 182 3.68 1.23 -3.42
CA MET A 182 2.25 1.00 -3.44
C MET A 182 1.58 2.12 -4.22
N GLN A 183 0.54 1.80 -4.98
CA GLN A 183 -0.39 2.78 -5.54
C GLN A 183 -1.81 2.30 -5.35
N TYR A 184 -2.72 3.24 -5.11
CA TYR A 184 -4.15 2.95 -5.05
C TYR A 184 -4.97 4.15 -5.50
N PHE A 185 -5.93 3.89 -6.37
CA PHE A 185 -6.98 4.78 -6.78
C PHE A 185 -8.32 4.06 -6.66
N GLY A 186 -9.19 4.53 -5.77
CA GLY A 186 -10.47 3.88 -5.56
C GLY A 186 -11.21 4.35 -4.33
N ASP A 187 -12.38 3.77 -4.11
CA ASP A 187 -13.19 4.02 -2.93
C ASP A 187 -12.51 3.45 -1.68
N VAL A 188 -12.75 4.10 -0.54
CA VAL A 188 -12.23 3.67 0.75
C VAL A 188 -13.36 3.60 1.77
N LYS A 189 -13.57 2.41 2.34
CA LYS A 189 -14.53 2.20 3.42
C LYS A 189 -13.97 2.79 4.71
N LYS A 190 -14.80 3.52 5.46
CA LYS A 190 -14.39 4.21 6.70
C LYS A 190 -15.01 3.55 7.91
N PHE A 191 -14.22 3.41 8.97
CA PHE A 191 -14.62 2.82 10.24
C PHE A 191 -14.13 3.70 11.39
N GLU A 192 -14.92 3.75 12.46
CA GLU A 192 -14.44 4.26 13.73
C GLU A 192 -13.70 3.13 14.45
N GLY A 193 -12.47 3.42 14.86
CA GLY A 193 -11.66 2.48 15.60
C GLY A 193 -12.20 2.31 17.02
N LYS A 194 -12.20 1.07 17.51
CA LYS A 194 -12.53 0.82 18.92
C LYS A 194 -11.32 1.23 19.77
N THR A 195 -11.37 2.43 20.36
CA THR A 195 -10.38 2.87 21.34
C THR A 195 -10.46 1.94 22.56
N PHE A 196 -9.46 1.08 22.77
CA PHE A 196 -9.34 0.35 24.03
C PHE A 196 -8.69 1.29 25.04
N VAL A 197 -9.52 1.93 25.86
CA VAL A 197 -9.03 2.61 27.07
C VAL A 197 -8.55 1.50 28.00
N SER A 198 -7.24 1.31 28.12
CA SER A 198 -6.70 0.37 29.11
C SER A 198 -7.11 0.87 30.50
N THR A 199 -7.93 0.11 31.21
CA THR A 199 -8.16 0.30 32.64
C THR A 199 -6.93 -0.14 33.45
N ALA A 200 -5.77 0.44 33.16
CA ALA A 200 -4.60 0.32 34.02
C ALA A 200 -4.65 1.45 35.06
N LYS A 201 -5.46 1.24 36.11
CA LYS A 201 -5.23 1.93 37.38
C LYS A 201 -3.84 1.48 37.86
N ASN A 202 -2.84 2.37 37.77
CA ASN A 202 -1.47 2.23 38.32
C ASN A 202 -0.37 1.67 37.40
N ALA A 203 -0.18 2.21 36.20
CA ALA A 203 1.12 2.10 35.52
C ALA A 203 1.69 3.50 35.25
N ARG A 204 2.56 3.98 36.13
CA ARG A 204 3.51 5.03 35.77
C ARG A 204 4.47 4.41 34.74
N PHE A 205 4.41 4.90 33.50
CA PHE A 205 5.38 4.73 32.40
C PHE A 205 5.23 3.62 31.35
N ASP A 206 4.21 2.77 31.37
CA ASP A 206 3.99 1.86 30.23
C ASP A 206 2.87 2.36 29.32
N ILE A 207 3.27 2.99 28.21
CA ILE A 207 2.39 3.19 27.06
C ILE A 207 2.04 1.80 26.54
N VAL A 208 0.84 1.33 26.86
CA VAL A 208 0.29 0.08 26.33
C VAL A 208 0.30 0.19 24.79
N GLU A 209 1.19 -0.58 24.16
CA GLU A 209 1.35 -0.61 22.71
C GLU A 209 0.03 -1.07 22.08
N LYS A 210 -0.50 -0.28 21.13
CA LYS A 210 -1.75 -0.58 20.42
C LYS A 210 -1.59 -1.92 19.71
N ASN A 211 -2.62 -2.75 19.77
CA ASN A 211 -2.67 -3.98 19.00
C ASN A 211 -2.95 -3.62 17.54
N HIS A 212 -1.89 -3.39 16.75
CA HIS A 212 -1.95 -2.99 15.34
C HIS A 212 -2.72 -4.02 14.52
N SER A 213 -3.95 -3.67 14.17
CA SER A 213 -4.90 -4.59 13.58
C SER A 213 -5.42 -4.00 12.30
N VAL A 214 -5.41 -4.79 11.24
CA VAL A 214 -6.02 -4.37 9.98
C VAL A 214 -7.47 -4.79 9.98
N ILE A 215 -8.37 -3.85 9.70
CA ILE A 215 -9.78 -4.17 9.47
C ILE A 215 -10.01 -4.48 8.00
N PHE A 216 -10.41 -5.72 7.73
CA PHE A 216 -11.05 -6.10 6.49
C PHE A 216 -12.43 -6.67 6.80
N ASN A 217 -13.39 -5.79 7.05
CA ASN A 217 -14.80 -6.15 7.19
C ASN A 217 -15.52 -6.05 5.84
#